data_AF-A0A0M8UUK4-F1
#
_entry.id   AF-A0A0M8UUK4-F1
#
_cell.length_a   1.000
_cell.length_b   1.000
_cell.length_c   1.000
_cell.angle_alpha   90.00
_cell.angle_beta   90.00
_cell.angle_gamma   90.00
#
_symmetry.space_group_name_H-M   'P 1'
#
loop_
_entity.id
_entity.type
_entity.pdbx_description
1 polymer ?
#
loop_
_entity_poly.entity_id
_entity_poly.type
_entity_poly.pdbx_seq_one_letter_code
_entity_poly.pdbx_strand_id
1 'polypeptide(L)'
;MLEAIGLNERDEAVYDALIRRTRANTAELAADCRLSAQVTSRSLRSLVGLGLASTAPGRPVTYVAVPPDSGLEAVLRERERALNGVRSQLSDLMALYRAGSRFAHPGELVEVISDRDEVNRNWAQMQRATRTQVRGFDCPPYAAAAGHSEPNGTELELLGRGVKYRVVYDSSVLDLPGWLEDVTAGIRRGEQARIAPGLPTKLAISDDRIAMLPLLRPGDDAVTASYVIHPSPLLDALVALFESVWERSVQIRPFTPPADEDFLPDQLSQDEEKLLTLLASGATDRSAGRALGWSERTVQRHITRLMRRFGAQTRFQLAMEATRRGWI
;
A
#
# COMPACT_ATOMS: atom_id res chain seq x y z
N MET A 1 -15.41 4.03 -30.87
CA MET A 1 -15.05 3.65 -29.46
C MET A 1 -13.83 2.73 -29.40
N LEU A 2 -13.39 2.22 -30.56
CA LEU A 2 -12.39 1.17 -30.68
C LEU A 2 -11.00 1.67 -31.14
N GLU A 3 -10.79 2.99 -31.18
CA GLU A 3 -9.48 3.56 -31.50
C GLU A 3 -8.39 3.14 -30.51
N ALA A 4 -8.75 2.97 -29.23
CA ALA A 4 -7.86 2.49 -28.18
C ALA A 4 -7.31 1.07 -28.43
N ILE A 5 -7.97 0.27 -29.26
CA ILE A 5 -7.50 -1.07 -29.66
C ILE A 5 -6.89 -1.10 -31.08
N GLY A 6 -6.79 0.06 -31.74
CA GLY A 6 -6.16 0.23 -33.05
C GLY A 6 -7.10 0.14 -34.24
N LEU A 7 -8.43 0.19 -34.02
CA LEU A 7 -9.42 0.29 -35.09
C LEU A 7 -9.72 1.75 -35.39
N ASN A 8 -9.58 2.14 -36.65
CA ASN A 8 -10.01 3.46 -37.11
C ASN A 8 -11.54 3.46 -37.35
N GLU A 9 -12.15 4.65 -37.47
CA GLU A 9 -13.60 4.81 -37.70
C GLU A 9 -14.12 4.02 -38.91
N ARG A 10 -13.28 3.82 -39.93
CA ARG A 10 -13.63 3.08 -41.15
C ARG A 10 -13.69 1.57 -40.89
N ASP A 11 -12.77 1.05 -40.08
CA ASP A 11 -12.76 -0.35 -39.67
C ASP A 11 -13.96 -0.67 -38.77
N GLU A 12 -14.35 0.25 -37.88
CA GLU A 12 -15.55 0.16 -37.05
C GLU A 12 -16.82 0.10 -37.92
N ALA A 13 -16.95 0.98 -38.91
CA ALA A 13 -18.08 0.98 -39.83
C ALA A 13 -18.20 -0.31 -40.67
N VAL A 14 -17.08 -0.88 -41.12
CA VAL A 14 -17.04 -2.12 -41.90
C VAL A 14 -17.36 -3.33 -41.01
N TYR A 15 -16.87 -3.36 -39.78
CA TYR A 15 -17.16 -4.43 -38.82
C TYR A 15 -18.65 -4.44 -38.43
N ASP A 16 -19.23 -3.26 -38.18
CA ASP A 16 -20.66 -3.09 -37.91
C ASP A 16 -21.54 -3.58 -39.07
N ALA A 17 -21.16 -3.26 -40.31
CA ALA A 17 -21.86 -3.74 -41.51
C ALA A 17 -21.75 -5.27 -41.63
N LEU A 18 -20.60 -5.85 -41.27
CA LEU A 18 -20.37 -7.28 -41.31
C LEU A 18 -21.17 -8.03 -40.23
N ILE A 19 -21.31 -7.46 -39.02
CA ILE A 19 -22.17 -8.00 -37.95
C ILE A 19 -23.63 -8.01 -38.41
N ARG A 20 -24.11 -6.90 -39.01
CA ARG A 20 -25.50 -6.80 -39.50
C ARG A 20 -25.82 -7.82 -40.60
N ARG A 21 -24.87 -8.09 -41.51
CA ARG A 21 -25.09 -9.01 -42.64
C ARG A 21 -24.78 -10.47 -42.36
N THR A 22 -24.18 -10.80 -41.21
CA THR A 22 -23.65 -12.13 -40.80
C THR A 22 -22.60 -12.75 -41.74
N ARG A 23 -22.72 -12.59 -43.06
CA ARG A 23 -21.74 -12.99 -44.08
C ARG A 23 -21.85 -12.04 -45.28
N ALA A 24 -20.74 -11.49 -45.74
CA ALA A 24 -20.75 -10.56 -46.88
C ALA A 24 -19.44 -10.60 -47.69
N ASN A 25 -19.51 -10.25 -48.97
CA ASN A 25 -18.32 -10.03 -49.81
C ASN A 25 -17.90 -8.55 -49.80
N THR A 26 -16.69 -8.27 -50.31
CA THR A 26 -16.10 -6.91 -50.31
C THR A 26 -16.96 -5.87 -51.05
N ALA A 27 -17.67 -6.27 -52.12
CA ALA A 27 -18.48 -5.33 -52.90
C ALA A 27 -19.77 -4.94 -52.16
N GLU A 28 -20.39 -5.88 -51.46
CA GLU A 28 -21.57 -5.64 -50.62
C GLU A 28 -21.24 -4.69 -49.46
N LEU A 29 -20.12 -4.92 -48.77
CA LEU A 29 -19.69 -4.08 -47.65
C LEU A 29 -19.26 -2.68 -48.11
N ALA A 30 -18.65 -2.57 -49.29
CA ALA A 30 -18.29 -1.28 -49.88
C ALA A 30 -19.53 -0.43 -50.17
N ALA A 31 -20.61 -1.05 -50.67
CA ALA A 31 -21.88 -0.39 -50.93
C ALA A 31 -22.56 0.09 -49.63
N ASP A 32 -22.58 -0.75 -48.59
CA ASP A 32 -23.21 -0.43 -47.31
C ASP A 32 -22.51 0.72 -46.57
N CYS A 33 -21.18 0.69 -46.53
CA CYS A 33 -20.38 1.69 -45.84
C CYS A 33 -20.16 2.94 -46.69
N ARG A 34 -20.60 2.96 -47.96
CA ARG A 34 -20.32 4.00 -48.96
C ARG A 34 -18.81 4.27 -49.11
N LEU A 35 -18.02 3.21 -49.09
CA LEU A 35 -16.56 3.25 -49.22
C LEU A 35 -16.13 2.65 -50.56
N SER A 36 -14.91 2.96 -51.01
CA SER A 36 -14.36 2.29 -52.19
C SER A 36 -14.00 0.84 -51.89
N ALA A 37 -14.01 -0.02 -52.93
CA ALA A 37 -13.64 -1.42 -52.79
C ALA A 37 -12.20 -1.59 -52.26
N GLN A 38 -11.28 -0.69 -52.62
CA GLN A 38 -9.90 -0.70 -52.12
C GLN A 38 -9.81 -0.36 -50.62
N VAL A 39 -10.57 0.63 -50.16
CA VAL A 39 -10.60 1.00 -48.73
C VAL A 39 -11.22 -0.13 -47.91
N THR A 40 -12.36 -0.66 -48.37
CA THR A 40 -13.06 -1.78 -47.72
C THR A 40 -12.18 -3.03 -47.63
N SER A 41 -11.44 -3.36 -48.70
CA SER A 41 -10.50 -4.48 -48.69
C SER A 41 -9.32 -4.28 -47.73
N ARG A 42 -8.88 -3.04 -47.49
CA ARG A 42 -7.83 -2.74 -46.51
C ARG A 42 -8.36 -2.88 -45.08
N SER A 43 -9.57 -2.39 -44.82
CA SER A 43 -10.24 -2.55 -43.53
C SER A 43 -10.54 -4.01 -43.21
N LEU A 44 -11.01 -4.80 -44.17
CA LEU A 44 -11.22 -6.24 -43.99
C LEU A 44 -9.92 -6.99 -43.68
N ARG A 45 -8.80 -6.62 -44.30
CA ARG A 45 -7.48 -7.18 -43.94
C ARG A 45 -7.06 -6.81 -42.53
N SER A 46 -7.32 -5.57 -42.10
CA SER A 46 -7.07 -5.11 -40.72
C SER A 46 -7.90 -5.94 -39.72
N LEU A 47 -9.21 -6.07 -39.98
CA LEU A 47 -10.13 -6.84 -39.13
C LEU A 47 -9.76 -8.33 -39.06
N VAL A 48 -9.34 -8.94 -40.17
CA VAL A 48 -8.83 -10.33 -40.16
C VAL A 48 -7.53 -10.45 -39.39
N GLY A 49 -6.61 -9.49 -39.56
CA GLY A 49 -5.34 -9.47 -38.82
C GLY A 49 -5.52 -9.28 -37.31
N LEU A 50 -6.58 -8.58 -36.89
CA LEU A 50 -6.97 -8.40 -35.49
C LEU A 50 -7.85 -9.55 -34.95
N GLY A 51 -8.18 -10.56 -35.76
CA GLY A 51 -9.03 -11.68 -35.34
C GLY A 51 -10.52 -11.33 -35.17
N LEU A 52 -10.96 -10.18 -35.69
CA LEU A 52 -12.35 -9.71 -35.62
C LEU A 52 -13.18 -10.17 -36.82
N ALA A 53 -12.55 -10.62 -37.90
CA ALA A 53 -13.24 -11.22 -39.03
C ALA A 53 -12.48 -12.47 -39.50
N SER A 54 -13.22 -13.42 -40.06
CA SER A 54 -12.67 -14.63 -40.68
C SER A 54 -13.06 -14.71 -42.15
N THR A 55 -12.19 -15.30 -42.97
CA THR A 55 -12.50 -15.56 -44.38
C THR A 55 -13.17 -16.92 -44.50
N ALA A 56 -14.34 -16.94 -45.12
CA ALA A 56 -15.02 -18.17 -45.48
C ALA A 56 -14.76 -18.49 -46.97
N PRO A 57 -14.37 -19.73 -47.30
CA PRO A 57 -14.10 -20.12 -48.68
C PRO A 57 -15.36 -19.96 -49.55
N GLY A 58 -15.18 -19.39 -50.75
CA GLY A 58 -16.22 -19.10 -51.71
C GLY A 58 -15.69 -18.24 -52.87
N ARG A 59 -16.38 -18.26 -54.02
CA ARG A 59 -16.17 -17.33 -55.12
C ARG A 59 -17.46 -16.54 -55.35
N PRO A 60 -17.51 -15.23 -55.04
CA PRO A 60 -16.44 -14.41 -54.44
C PRO A 60 -16.13 -14.78 -52.97
N VAL A 61 -14.95 -14.40 -52.49
CA VAL A 61 -14.55 -14.61 -51.09
C VAL A 61 -15.49 -13.83 -50.17
N THR A 62 -15.99 -14.52 -49.15
CA THR A 62 -16.91 -13.94 -48.16
C THR A 62 -16.23 -13.83 -46.80
N TYR A 63 -16.59 -12.81 -46.05
CA TYR A 63 -16.11 -12.56 -44.71
C TYR A 63 -17.24 -12.82 -43.70
N VAL A 64 -16.87 -13.27 -42.50
CA VAL A 64 -17.78 -13.51 -41.37
C VAL A 64 -17.21 -12.78 -40.16
N ALA A 65 -18.05 -12.02 -39.46
CA ALA A 65 -17.66 -11.34 -38.23
C ALA A 65 -17.44 -12.37 -37.11
N VAL A 66 -16.33 -12.24 -36.39
CA VAL A 66 -16.14 -12.94 -35.11
C VAL A 66 -16.99 -12.21 -34.06
N PRO A 67 -17.71 -12.92 -33.18
CA PRO A 67 -18.54 -12.29 -32.15
C PRO A 67 -17.75 -11.28 -31.31
N PRO A 68 -18.29 -10.07 -31.03
CA PRO A 68 -17.54 -8.97 -30.43
C PRO A 68 -17.07 -9.27 -29.01
N ASP A 69 -17.78 -10.08 -28.24
CA ASP A 69 -17.35 -10.57 -26.93
C ASP A 69 -16.02 -11.33 -27.02
N SER A 70 -15.95 -12.34 -27.88
CA SER A 70 -14.74 -13.16 -28.05
C SER A 70 -13.62 -12.44 -28.82
N GLY A 71 -13.98 -11.70 -29.88
CA GLY A 71 -13.04 -11.02 -30.76
C GLY A 71 -12.39 -9.80 -30.09
N LEU A 72 -13.17 -8.93 -29.44
CA LEU A 72 -12.62 -7.76 -28.74
C LEU A 72 -11.85 -8.17 -27.49
N GLU A 73 -12.31 -9.19 -26.75
CA GLU A 73 -11.59 -9.69 -25.58
C GLU A 73 -10.24 -10.31 -25.96
N ALA A 74 -10.15 -11.02 -27.09
CA ALA A 74 -8.88 -11.53 -27.62
C ALA A 74 -7.91 -10.39 -27.96
N VAL A 75 -8.38 -9.33 -28.63
CA VAL A 75 -7.58 -8.15 -28.96
C VAL A 75 -7.12 -7.43 -27.69
N LEU A 76 -8.00 -7.26 -26.70
CA LEU A 76 -7.66 -6.64 -25.41
C LEU A 76 -6.58 -7.45 -24.68
N ARG A 77 -6.72 -8.77 -24.59
CA ARG A 77 -5.73 -9.67 -23.96
C ARG A 77 -4.38 -9.60 -24.67
N GLU A 78 -4.36 -9.54 -25.99
CA GLU A 78 -3.11 -9.42 -26.76
C GLU A 78 -2.42 -8.07 -26.55
N ARG A 79 -3.20 -6.98 -26.45
CA ARG A 79 -2.68 -5.65 -26.10
C ARG A 79 -2.15 -5.60 -24.67
N GLU A 80 -2.85 -6.20 -23.71
CA GLU A 80 -2.36 -6.32 -22.33
C GLU A 80 -1.06 -7.11 -22.27
N ARG A 81 -0.95 -8.22 -23.00
CA ARG A 81 0.31 -8.97 -23.11
C ARG A 81 1.43 -8.13 -23.71
N ALA A 82 1.16 -7.38 -24.77
CA ALA A 82 2.15 -6.48 -25.37
C ALA A 82 2.61 -5.39 -24.39
N LEU A 83 1.68 -4.76 -23.66
CA LEU A 83 2.00 -3.76 -22.64
C LEU A 83 2.80 -4.36 -21.47
N ASN A 84 2.45 -5.58 -21.04
CA ASN A 84 3.20 -6.30 -20.01
C ASN A 84 4.60 -6.69 -20.51
N GLY A 85 4.74 -7.06 -21.78
CA GLY A 85 6.03 -7.30 -22.42
C GLY A 85 6.92 -6.06 -22.45
N VAL A 86 6.35 -4.90 -22.82
CA VAL A 86 7.06 -3.61 -22.76
C VAL A 86 7.49 -3.29 -21.33
N ARG A 87 6.63 -3.50 -20.33
CA ARG A 87 6.98 -3.31 -18.91
C ARG A 87 8.12 -4.23 -18.45
N SER A 88 8.15 -5.48 -18.92
CA SER A 88 9.25 -6.41 -18.66
C SER A 88 10.56 -5.92 -19.26
N GLN A 89 10.56 -5.56 -20.54
CA GLN A 89 11.75 -5.01 -21.22
C GLN A 89 12.25 -3.72 -20.57
N LEU A 90 11.35 -2.87 -20.07
CA LEU A 90 11.71 -1.66 -19.33
C LEU A 90 12.40 -2.00 -18.01
N SER A 91 11.98 -3.09 -17.37
CA SER A 91 12.60 -3.60 -16.13
C SER A 91 13.98 -4.17 -16.39
N ASP A 92 14.16 -4.90 -17.50
CA ASP A 92 15.46 -5.43 -17.93
C ASP A 92 16.42 -4.31 -18.36
N LEU A 93 15.92 -3.31 -19.09
CA LEU A 93 16.69 -2.14 -19.49
C LEU A 93 17.08 -1.30 -18.27
N MET A 94 16.20 -1.17 -17.28
CA MET A 94 16.55 -0.56 -15.99
C MET A 94 17.60 -1.38 -15.24
N ALA A 95 17.55 -2.72 -15.30
CA ALA A 95 18.57 -3.57 -14.70
C ALA A 95 19.95 -3.39 -15.38
N LEU A 96 19.97 -3.28 -16.72
CA LEU A 96 21.17 -2.98 -17.49
C LEU A 96 21.70 -1.55 -17.22
N TYR A 97 20.81 -0.57 -17.17
CA TYR A 97 21.14 0.81 -16.80
C TYR A 97 21.74 0.84 -15.38
N ARG A 98 21.10 0.18 -14.40
CA ARG A 98 21.64 0.05 -13.04
C ARG A 98 23.00 -0.64 -13.01
N ALA A 99 23.21 -1.68 -13.82
CA ALA A 99 24.50 -2.37 -13.92
C ALA A 99 25.60 -1.47 -14.50
N GLY A 100 25.27 -0.61 -15.48
CA GLY A 100 26.18 0.38 -16.06
C GLY A 100 26.42 1.59 -15.14
N SER A 101 25.42 2.02 -14.38
CA SER A 101 25.50 3.14 -13.43
C SER A 101 26.16 2.79 -12.10
N ARG A 102 26.59 1.52 -11.88
CA ARG A 102 27.27 1.06 -10.65
C ARG A 102 28.51 1.88 -10.28
N PHE A 103 29.07 2.68 -11.20
CA PHE A 103 30.27 3.50 -10.97
C PHE A 103 30.23 4.91 -11.58
N ALA A 104 29.08 5.41 -12.06
CA ALA A 104 29.07 6.70 -12.76
C ALA A 104 29.21 7.90 -11.80
N HIS A 105 28.37 8.01 -10.75
CA HIS A 105 28.53 9.03 -9.69
C HIS A 105 27.88 8.56 -8.36
N PRO A 106 28.67 8.27 -7.30
CA PRO A 106 28.14 7.89 -5.98
C PRO A 106 27.17 8.92 -5.36
N GLY A 107 27.26 10.19 -5.76
CA GLY A 107 26.39 11.28 -5.29
C GLY A 107 24.99 11.31 -5.90
N GLU A 108 24.69 10.50 -6.92
CA GLU A 108 23.35 10.43 -7.53
C GLU A 108 22.46 9.33 -6.92
N LEU A 109 23.02 8.46 -6.08
CA LEU A 109 22.28 7.37 -5.44
C LEU A 109 21.65 7.79 -4.10
N VAL A 110 22.26 8.78 -3.46
CA VAL A 110 21.82 9.35 -2.18
C VAL A 110 21.81 10.87 -2.33
N GLU A 111 20.62 11.43 -2.45
CA GLU A 111 20.38 12.87 -2.45
C GLU A 111 20.16 13.35 -1.02
N VAL A 112 20.70 14.53 -0.68
CA VAL A 112 20.52 15.16 0.62
C VAL A 112 19.63 16.38 0.47
N ILE A 113 18.41 16.27 0.98
CA ILE A 113 17.49 17.40 1.12
C ILE A 113 17.81 18.08 2.43
N SER A 114 18.06 19.39 2.41
CA SER A 114 18.50 20.15 3.60
C SER A 114 17.47 21.16 4.11
N ASP A 115 16.24 21.14 3.58
CA ASP A 115 15.16 22.06 3.92
C ASP A 115 13.89 21.31 4.34
N ARG A 116 13.25 21.76 5.43
CA ARG A 116 12.06 21.09 5.98
C ARG A 116 10.88 21.08 5.00
N ASP A 117 10.63 22.18 4.31
CA ASP A 117 9.52 22.25 3.36
C ASP A 117 9.80 21.35 2.16
N GLU A 118 11.06 21.26 1.76
CA GLU A 118 11.50 20.32 0.73
C GLU A 118 11.39 18.86 1.16
N VAL A 119 11.69 18.52 2.41
CA VAL A 119 11.44 17.19 2.98
C VAL A 119 9.95 16.85 2.93
N ASN A 120 9.08 17.77 3.36
CA ASN A 120 7.62 17.57 3.34
C ASN A 120 7.08 17.42 1.90
N ARG A 121 7.58 18.22 0.95
CA ARG A 121 7.22 18.10 -0.48
C ARG A 121 7.66 16.76 -1.05
N ASN A 122 8.90 16.33 -0.80
CA ASN A 122 9.42 15.05 -1.28
C ASN A 122 8.69 13.87 -0.67
N TRP A 123 8.34 13.94 0.62
CA TRP A 123 7.51 12.93 1.29
C TRP A 123 6.14 12.80 0.62
N ALA A 124 5.45 13.93 0.40
CA ALA A 124 4.15 13.94 -0.28
C ALA A 124 4.24 13.42 -1.73
N GLN A 125 5.29 13.81 -2.46
CA GLN A 125 5.53 13.34 -3.82
C GLN A 125 5.80 11.83 -3.87
N MET A 126 6.62 11.33 -2.95
CA MET A 126 6.94 9.91 -2.83
C MET A 126 5.68 9.08 -2.59
N GLN A 127 4.86 9.48 -1.61
CA GLN A 127 3.59 8.81 -1.31
C GLN A 127 2.64 8.79 -2.52
N ARG A 128 2.42 9.93 -3.19
CA ARG A 128 1.53 9.99 -4.36
C ARG A 128 2.01 9.13 -5.53
N ALA A 129 3.33 9.00 -5.69
CA ALA A 129 3.94 8.20 -6.75
C ALA A 129 3.90 6.69 -6.47
N THR A 130 3.57 6.26 -5.25
CA THR A 130 3.47 4.84 -4.88
C THR A 130 2.38 4.13 -5.68
N ARG A 131 2.70 2.93 -6.16
CA ARG A 131 1.80 2.08 -6.95
C ARG A 131 1.47 0.75 -6.28
N THR A 132 2.38 0.18 -5.51
CA THR A 132 2.23 -1.19 -4.98
C THR A 132 2.30 -1.23 -3.46
N GLN A 133 3.30 -0.59 -2.85
CA GLN A 133 3.47 -0.65 -1.40
C GLN A 133 4.24 0.53 -0.80
N VAL A 134 3.82 0.92 0.41
CA VAL A 134 4.61 1.74 1.33
C VAL A 134 5.02 0.88 2.52
N ARG A 135 6.29 0.97 2.92
CA ARG A 135 6.81 0.40 4.15
C ARG A 135 7.49 1.47 4.98
N GLY A 136 7.32 1.45 6.29
CA GLY A 136 8.03 2.42 7.12
C GLY A 136 8.27 2.01 8.56
N PHE A 137 9.31 2.59 9.13
CA PHE A 137 9.52 2.69 10.57
C PHE A 137 9.02 4.05 11.01
N ASP A 138 7.99 4.04 11.85
CA ASP A 138 7.48 5.24 12.45
C ASP A 138 8.02 5.40 13.87
N CYS A 139 9.01 6.29 14.00
CA CYS A 139 9.52 6.73 15.29
C CYS A 139 9.76 8.24 15.30
N PRO A 140 9.77 8.87 16.49
CA PRO A 140 10.24 10.24 16.66
C PRO A 140 11.75 10.35 16.36
N PRO A 141 12.28 11.56 16.15
CA PRO A 141 11.59 12.85 16.06
C PRO A 141 10.85 13.05 14.71
N TYR A 142 9.75 13.80 14.72
CA TYR A 142 8.95 14.12 13.53
C TYR A 142 9.34 15.47 12.91
N ALA A 143 9.03 15.66 11.62
CA ALA A 143 9.24 16.93 10.93
C ALA A 143 8.21 18.00 11.33
N ALA A 144 6.98 17.58 11.63
CA ALA A 144 5.91 18.44 12.12
C ALA A 144 5.83 18.38 13.66
N ALA A 145 5.69 19.54 14.29
CA ALA A 145 5.56 19.67 15.75
C ALA A 145 4.15 19.35 16.27
N ALA A 146 3.15 19.35 15.39
CA ALA A 146 1.84 18.80 15.69
C ALA A 146 1.96 17.28 15.61
N GLY A 147 1.75 16.60 16.74
CA GLY A 147 1.74 15.14 16.81
C GLY A 147 0.67 14.51 15.92
N HIS A 148 0.41 13.23 16.17
CA HIS A 148 -0.64 12.41 15.57
C HIS A 148 -2.06 12.92 15.92
N SER A 149 -2.37 14.18 15.65
CA SER A 149 -3.67 14.80 15.93
C SER A 149 -4.59 14.79 14.72
N GLU A 150 -4.07 14.50 13.52
CA GLU A 150 -4.86 14.35 12.31
C GLU A 150 -4.35 13.17 11.47
N PRO A 151 -5.25 12.27 11.03
CA PRO A 151 -4.89 11.18 10.15
C PRO A 151 -4.20 11.69 8.89
N ASN A 152 -3.08 11.08 8.50
CA ASN A 152 -2.41 11.42 7.25
C ASN A 152 -3.36 11.16 6.06
N GLY A 153 -3.99 12.21 5.55
CA GLY A 153 -4.99 12.09 4.48
C GLY A 153 -4.45 11.42 3.21
N THR A 154 -3.14 11.52 2.96
CA THR A 154 -2.47 10.86 1.82
C THR A 154 -2.40 9.35 2.02
N GLU A 155 -2.15 8.88 3.24
CA GLU A 155 -2.13 7.45 3.57
C GLU A 155 -3.52 6.82 3.37
N LEU A 156 -4.57 7.49 3.85
CA LEU A 156 -5.94 7.03 3.67
C LEU A 156 -6.34 6.95 2.19
N GLU A 157 -5.88 7.89 1.35
CA GLU A 157 -6.09 7.87 -0.10
C GLU A 157 -5.38 6.66 -0.75
N LEU A 158 -4.12 6.40 -0.37
CA LEU A 158 -3.35 5.28 -0.90
C LEU A 158 -3.94 3.92 -0.52
N LEU A 159 -4.38 3.79 0.74
CA LEU A 159 -5.10 2.60 1.21
C LEU A 159 -6.40 2.40 0.41
N GLY A 160 -7.15 3.48 0.14
CA GLY A 160 -8.34 3.45 -0.73
C GLY A 160 -8.06 3.00 -2.16
N ARG A 161 -6.86 3.28 -2.69
CA ARG A 161 -6.38 2.81 -4.01
C ARG A 161 -5.89 1.36 -4.01
N GLY A 162 -5.88 0.68 -2.85
CA GLY A 162 -5.42 -0.69 -2.70
C GLY A 162 -3.90 -0.85 -2.57
N VAL A 163 -3.17 0.24 -2.29
CA VAL A 163 -1.72 0.17 -2.01
C VAL A 163 -1.51 -0.51 -0.66
N LYS A 164 -0.56 -1.46 -0.59
CA LYS A 164 -0.22 -2.13 0.67
C LYS A 164 0.57 -1.19 1.57
N TYR A 165 0.03 -0.84 2.73
CA TYR A 165 0.70 0.01 3.70
C TYR A 165 1.13 -0.82 4.91
N ARG A 166 2.45 -0.89 5.18
CA ARG A 166 3.04 -1.67 6.28
C ARG A 166 3.90 -0.77 7.16
N VAL A 167 3.49 -0.57 8.42
CA VAL A 167 4.21 0.32 9.34
C VAL A 167 4.61 -0.44 10.60
N VAL A 168 5.86 -0.26 11.01
CA VAL A 168 6.32 -0.64 12.35
C VAL A 168 6.48 0.63 13.17
N TYR A 169 5.69 0.76 14.23
CA TYR A 169 5.73 1.84 15.18
C TYR A 169 6.73 1.53 16.30
N ASP A 170 7.49 2.53 16.72
CA ASP A 170 8.34 2.40 17.91
C ASP A 170 7.50 2.44 19.19
N SER A 171 7.88 1.72 20.24
CA SER A 171 7.15 1.78 21.51
C SER A 171 7.07 3.18 22.14
N SER A 172 7.96 4.11 21.79
CA SER A 172 7.94 5.50 22.28
C SER A 172 6.78 6.33 21.71
N VAL A 173 6.18 5.95 20.57
CA VAL A 173 5.04 6.73 20.02
C VAL A 173 3.75 6.54 20.83
N LEU A 174 3.73 5.55 21.73
CA LEU A 174 2.62 5.28 22.64
C LEU A 174 2.34 6.43 23.61
N ASP A 175 3.36 7.23 23.93
CA ASP A 175 3.26 8.37 24.83
C ASP A 175 2.76 9.64 24.11
N LEU A 176 2.55 9.59 22.78
CA LEU A 176 2.13 10.72 21.98
C LEU A 176 0.59 10.87 21.96
N PRO A 177 0.06 12.07 22.25
CA PRO A 177 -1.38 12.32 22.14
C PRO A 177 -1.91 12.05 20.72
N GLY A 178 -3.06 11.38 20.63
CA GLY A 178 -3.78 11.12 19.36
C GLY A 178 -3.25 9.95 18.52
N TRP A 179 -2.10 9.37 18.88
CA TRP A 179 -1.47 8.27 18.14
C TRP A 179 -2.41 7.06 17.98
N LEU A 180 -3.15 6.70 19.03
CA LEU A 180 -4.00 5.52 19.02
C LEU A 180 -5.17 5.68 18.04
N GLU A 181 -5.78 6.86 18.00
CA GLU A 181 -6.86 7.20 17.07
C GLU A 181 -6.36 7.13 15.62
N ASP A 182 -5.19 7.70 15.33
CA ASP A 182 -4.58 7.74 14.00
C ASP A 182 -4.24 6.33 13.48
N VAL A 183 -3.56 5.51 14.28
CA VAL A 183 -3.24 4.12 13.92
C VAL A 183 -4.50 3.29 13.77
N THR A 184 -5.49 3.48 14.63
CA THR A 184 -6.77 2.76 14.51
C THR A 184 -7.49 3.11 13.21
N ALA A 185 -7.42 4.38 12.77
CA ALA A 185 -8.01 4.82 11.51
C ALA A 185 -7.32 4.18 10.29
N GLY A 186 -5.98 4.13 10.28
CA GLY A 186 -5.19 3.46 9.24
C GLY A 186 -5.49 1.95 9.17
N ILE A 187 -5.44 1.25 10.30
CA ILE A 187 -5.73 -0.19 10.38
C ILE A 187 -7.14 -0.52 9.84
N ARG A 188 -8.16 0.30 10.18
CA ARG A 188 -9.53 0.11 9.66
C ARG A 188 -9.63 0.24 8.14
N ARG A 189 -8.70 0.96 7.51
CA ARG A 189 -8.59 1.12 6.05
C ARG A 189 -7.68 0.08 5.39
N GLY A 190 -7.15 -0.87 6.15
CA GLY A 190 -6.33 -1.97 5.63
C GLY A 190 -4.83 -1.80 5.82
N GLU A 191 -4.39 -0.79 6.58
CA GLU A 191 -3.01 -0.67 7.01
C GLU A 191 -2.62 -1.88 7.87
N GLN A 192 -1.40 -2.38 7.66
CA GLN A 192 -0.82 -3.40 8.50
C GLN A 192 0.15 -2.73 9.47
N ALA A 193 -0.33 -2.52 10.69
CA ALA A 193 0.44 -1.88 11.74
C ALA A 193 1.06 -2.93 12.68
N ARG A 194 2.33 -2.74 13.04
CA ARG A 194 3.05 -3.53 14.05
C ARG A 194 3.80 -2.61 15.01
N ILE A 195 4.18 -3.12 16.17
CA ILE A 195 4.96 -2.39 17.17
C ILE A 195 6.25 -3.13 17.52
N ALA A 196 7.35 -2.39 17.66
CA ALA A 196 8.65 -2.90 18.10
C ALA A 196 9.36 -1.89 19.01
N PRO A 197 10.09 -2.34 20.04
CA PRO A 197 10.90 -1.44 20.85
C PRO A 197 12.24 -1.11 20.18
N GLY A 198 12.65 0.15 20.24
CA GLY A 198 14.01 0.58 19.89
C GLY A 198 14.30 0.55 18.39
N LEU A 199 13.39 1.08 17.58
CA LEU A 199 13.62 1.26 16.14
C LEU A 199 14.86 2.16 15.93
N PRO A 200 15.75 1.80 14.98
CA PRO A 200 17.05 2.47 14.86
C PRO A 200 16.94 3.88 14.26
N THR A 201 15.95 4.12 13.41
CA THR A 201 15.69 5.42 12.76
C THR A 201 14.33 5.40 12.08
N LYS A 202 13.78 6.58 11.80
CA LYS A 202 12.60 6.73 10.95
C LYS A 202 12.98 6.36 9.52
N LEU A 203 12.11 5.58 8.87
CA LEU A 203 12.37 5.07 7.53
C LEU A 203 11.06 5.04 6.77
N ALA A 204 11.08 5.42 5.51
CA ALA A 204 9.98 5.12 4.61
C ALA A 204 10.49 4.65 3.26
N ILE A 205 9.83 3.65 2.67
CA ILE A 205 10.20 3.00 1.42
C ILE A 205 8.94 2.91 0.56
N SER A 206 9.04 3.36 -0.69
CA SER A 206 7.96 3.24 -1.69
C SER A 206 8.39 2.32 -2.84
N ASP A 207 7.56 1.32 -3.15
CA ASP A 207 7.67 0.41 -4.30
C ASP A 207 9.04 -0.28 -4.53
N ASP A 208 9.88 -0.43 -3.51
CA ASP A 208 11.28 -0.89 -3.64
C ASP A 208 12.13 0.00 -4.57
N ARG A 209 11.75 1.28 -4.69
CA ARG A 209 12.35 2.21 -5.66
C ARG A 209 12.95 3.46 -5.04
N ILE A 210 12.43 3.87 -3.91
CA ILE A 210 12.89 5.07 -3.23
C ILE A 210 12.71 4.88 -1.74
N ALA A 211 13.71 5.28 -0.97
CA ALA A 211 13.61 5.38 0.47
C ALA A 211 13.92 6.80 0.95
N MET A 212 13.27 7.21 2.03
CA MET A 212 13.54 8.45 2.74
C MET A 212 13.95 8.13 4.18
N LEU A 213 15.06 8.73 4.62
CA LEU A 213 15.50 8.69 6.01
C LEU A 213 15.81 10.11 6.47
N PRO A 214 15.41 10.51 7.68
CA PRO A 214 15.80 11.81 8.20
C PRO A 214 17.31 11.86 8.44
N LEU A 215 17.92 12.99 8.12
CA LEU A 215 19.26 13.32 8.54
C LEU A 215 19.14 14.11 9.85
N LEU A 216 19.32 13.41 10.97
CA LEU A 216 19.30 13.99 12.31
C LEU A 216 20.71 14.36 12.74
N ARG A 217 20.93 15.62 13.13
CA ARG A 217 22.19 16.04 13.76
C ARG A 217 22.05 15.91 15.29
N PRO A 218 23.16 15.66 16.02
CA PRO A 218 23.12 15.66 17.48
C PRO A 218 22.54 16.99 18.01
N GLY A 219 21.42 16.94 18.73
CA GLY A 219 20.71 18.11 19.26
C GLY A 219 19.49 18.57 18.43
N ASP A 220 19.15 17.90 17.33
CA ASP A 220 17.95 18.21 16.57
C ASP A 220 16.70 17.58 17.20
N ASP A 221 15.73 18.42 17.61
CA ASP A 221 14.43 17.98 18.13
C ASP A 221 13.39 17.75 17.01
N ALA A 222 13.75 18.05 15.76
CA ALA A 222 12.87 17.92 14.60
C ALA A 222 13.66 17.63 13.32
N VAL A 223 13.03 16.94 12.38
CA VAL A 223 13.63 16.65 11.06
C VAL A 223 13.74 17.95 10.26
N THR A 224 14.97 18.32 9.91
CA THR A 224 15.29 19.48 9.06
C THR A 224 15.88 19.08 7.71
N ALA A 225 16.45 17.88 7.63
CA ALA A 225 17.06 17.33 6.43
C ALA A 225 16.68 15.85 6.27
N SER A 226 16.77 15.32 5.06
CA SER A 226 16.53 13.89 4.78
C SER A 226 17.39 13.39 3.62
N TYR A 227 17.82 12.14 3.74
CA TYR A 227 18.37 11.37 2.65
C TYR A 227 17.25 10.81 1.78
N VAL A 228 17.34 11.03 0.48
CA VAL A 228 16.57 10.31 -0.53
C VAL A 228 17.48 9.29 -1.18
N ILE A 229 17.10 8.02 -1.09
CA ILE A 229 17.91 6.90 -1.56
C ILE A 229 17.21 6.29 -2.76
N HIS A 230 17.89 6.34 -3.90
CA HIS A 230 17.44 5.80 -5.17
C HIS A 230 17.80 4.31 -5.31
N PRO A 231 17.30 3.60 -6.34
CA PRO A 231 17.53 2.17 -6.52
C PRO A 231 19.02 1.82 -6.51
N SER A 232 19.45 1.11 -5.47
CA SER A 232 20.86 0.82 -5.18
C SER A 232 20.97 -0.33 -4.18
N PRO A 233 22.14 -0.97 -4.03
CA PRO A 233 22.36 -1.98 -2.98
C PRO A 233 22.08 -1.46 -1.56
N LEU A 234 22.20 -0.14 -1.35
CA LEU A 234 21.83 0.50 -0.09
C LEU A 234 20.31 0.43 0.14
N LEU A 235 19.50 0.72 -0.89
CA LEU A 235 18.06 0.56 -0.82
C LEU A 235 17.67 -0.90 -0.55
N ASP A 236 18.33 -1.85 -1.22
CA ASP A 236 18.07 -3.29 -1.01
C ASP A 236 18.37 -3.69 0.45
N ALA A 237 19.43 -3.14 1.05
CA ALA A 237 19.75 -3.36 2.46
C ALA A 237 18.70 -2.75 3.40
N LEU A 238 18.16 -1.57 3.09
CA LEU A 238 17.09 -0.94 3.87
C LEU A 238 15.77 -1.72 3.78
N VAL A 239 15.46 -2.25 2.59
CA VAL A 239 14.34 -3.17 2.41
C VAL A 239 14.52 -4.42 3.27
N ALA A 240 15.70 -5.05 3.23
CA ALA A 240 15.99 -6.22 4.05
C ALA A 240 15.92 -5.92 5.55
N LEU A 241 16.40 -4.74 5.98
CA LEU A 241 16.26 -4.27 7.36
C LEU A 241 14.80 -4.18 7.78
N PHE A 242 13.95 -3.58 6.93
CA PHE A 242 12.52 -3.49 7.20
C PHE A 242 11.90 -4.87 7.39
N GLU A 243 12.09 -5.79 6.44
CA GLU A 243 11.46 -7.11 6.51
C GLU A 243 11.94 -7.89 7.77
N SER A 244 13.22 -7.75 8.13
CA SER A 244 13.78 -8.37 9.34
C SER A 244 13.17 -7.84 10.63
N VAL A 245 12.93 -6.52 10.75
CA VAL A 245 12.25 -5.92 11.90
C VAL A 245 10.77 -6.28 11.90
N TRP A 246 10.13 -6.26 10.72
CA TRP A 246 8.73 -6.61 10.53
C TRP A 246 8.44 -8.01 11.08
N GLU A 247 9.24 -9.02 10.71
CA GLU A 247 9.09 -10.40 11.19
C GLU A 247 9.16 -10.54 12.71
N ARG A 248 9.97 -9.72 13.38
CA ARG A 248 10.15 -9.74 14.85
C ARG A 248 9.17 -8.86 15.62
N SER A 249 8.41 -8.01 14.93
CA SER A 249 7.49 -7.04 15.54
C SER A 249 6.11 -7.64 15.84
N VAL A 250 5.39 -7.03 16.80
CA VAL A 250 4.08 -7.52 17.26
C VAL A 250 2.97 -6.84 16.48
N GLN A 251 2.06 -7.62 15.89
CA GLN A 251 0.94 -7.08 15.13
C GLN A 251 -0.06 -6.33 16.02
N ILE A 252 -0.44 -5.12 15.58
CA ILE A 252 -1.54 -4.35 16.16
C ILE A 252 -2.83 -4.84 15.47
N ARG A 253 -3.79 -5.34 16.24
CA ARG A 253 -5.08 -5.78 15.72
C ARG A 253 -6.17 -4.76 16.09
N PRO A 254 -7.03 -4.37 15.15
CA PRO A 254 -8.16 -3.50 15.47
C PRO A 254 -9.13 -4.26 16.37
N PHE A 255 -9.65 -3.58 17.38
CA PHE A 255 -10.71 -4.12 18.23
C PHE A 255 -11.94 -4.45 17.37
N THR A 256 -12.29 -5.73 17.29
CA THR A 256 -13.62 -6.18 16.89
C THR A 256 -14.25 -6.78 18.14
N PRO A 257 -15.32 -6.20 18.70
CA PRO A 257 -16.05 -6.87 19.77
C PRO A 257 -16.55 -8.21 19.22
N PRO A 258 -16.38 -9.34 19.93
CA PRO A 258 -16.95 -10.59 19.49
C PRO A 258 -18.47 -10.42 19.41
N ALA A 259 -19.02 -10.70 18.22
CA ALA A 259 -20.44 -10.86 18.02
C ALA A 259 -20.78 -12.31 18.37
N ASP A 260 -20.77 -12.62 19.67
CA ASP A 260 -21.40 -13.82 20.22
C ASP A 260 -21.85 -13.49 21.65
N GLU A 261 -23.15 -13.67 21.86
CA GLU A 261 -23.85 -13.59 23.13
C GLU A 261 -23.28 -14.62 24.13
N ASP A 262 -23.40 -14.32 25.44
CA ASP A 262 -23.14 -15.22 26.59
C ASP A 262 -21.76 -15.26 27.29
N PHE A 263 -21.05 -14.13 27.44
CA PHE A 263 -20.08 -14.00 28.56
C PHE A 263 -20.09 -12.61 29.19
N LEU A 264 -20.76 -12.48 30.34
CA LEU A 264 -20.63 -11.35 31.27
C LEU A 264 -19.58 -11.68 32.35
N PRO A 265 -18.44 -10.97 32.43
CA PRO A 265 -17.64 -10.90 33.66
C PRO A 265 -17.29 -9.44 34.02
N ASP A 266 -18.28 -8.57 34.14
CA ASP A 266 -18.11 -7.12 33.98
C ASP A 266 -17.91 -6.30 35.27
N GLN A 267 -17.34 -6.87 36.34
CA GLN A 267 -16.87 -6.07 37.47
C GLN A 267 -15.43 -6.41 37.86
N LEU A 268 -14.58 -5.38 37.86
CA LEU A 268 -13.26 -5.37 38.48
C LEU A 268 -13.44 -5.17 40.00
N SER A 269 -12.52 -5.71 40.78
CA SER A 269 -12.41 -5.29 42.19
C SER A 269 -11.78 -3.91 42.29
N GLN A 270 -12.08 -3.18 43.37
CA GLN A 270 -11.55 -1.83 43.61
C GLN A 270 -10.00 -1.78 43.60
N ASP A 271 -9.34 -2.86 44.03
CA ASP A 271 -7.87 -2.94 44.00
C ASP A 271 -7.32 -3.27 42.61
N GLU A 272 -8.08 -3.98 41.78
CA GLU A 272 -7.73 -4.21 40.37
C GLU A 272 -7.92 -2.92 39.55
N GLU A 273 -8.96 -2.13 39.81
CA GLU A 273 -9.14 -0.79 39.21
C GLU A 273 -7.96 0.12 39.55
N LYS A 274 -7.63 0.26 40.85
CA LYS A 274 -6.47 1.05 41.29
C LYS A 274 -5.17 0.56 40.68
N LEU A 275 -4.95 -0.76 40.61
CA LEU A 275 -3.78 -1.34 39.95
C LEU A 275 -3.75 -0.97 38.47
N LEU A 276 -4.86 -1.07 37.76
CA LEU A 276 -4.95 -0.71 36.34
C LEU A 276 -4.71 0.79 36.13
N THR A 277 -5.22 1.66 37.00
CA THR A 277 -4.93 3.11 36.97
C THR A 277 -3.44 3.38 37.14
N LEU A 278 -2.79 2.70 38.11
CA LEU A 278 -1.36 2.84 38.34
C LEU A 278 -0.52 2.31 37.17
N LEU A 279 -0.96 1.22 36.52
CA LEU A 279 -0.29 0.69 35.33
C LEU A 279 -0.46 1.60 34.12
N ALA A 280 -1.65 2.15 33.93
CA ALA A 280 -1.92 3.12 32.88
C ALA A 280 -1.14 4.43 33.08
N SER A 281 -0.84 4.81 34.33
CA SER A 281 0.02 5.95 34.65
C SER A 281 1.53 5.63 34.55
N GLY A 282 1.91 4.47 34.02
CA GLY A 282 3.32 4.06 33.87
C GLY A 282 4.02 3.69 35.18
N ALA A 283 3.28 3.40 36.26
CA ALA A 283 3.90 3.02 37.53
C ALA A 283 4.63 1.69 37.41
N THR A 284 5.85 1.64 37.95
CA THR A 284 6.59 0.38 38.10
C THR A 284 5.92 -0.53 39.13
N ASP A 285 6.15 -1.85 39.04
CA ASP A 285 5.62 -2.83 40.00
C ASP A 285 5.95 -2.46 41.47
N ARG A 286 7.12 -1.84 41.69
CA ARG A 286 7.57 -1.33 42.99
C ARG A 286 6.71 -0.18 43.49
N SER A 287 6.44 0.81 42.63
CA SER A 287 5.63 1.98 42.98
C SER A 287 4.17 1.59 43.19
N ALA A 288 3.63 0.73 42.33
CA ALA A 288 2.28 0.19 42.47
C ALA A 288 2.12 -0.65 43.76
N GLY A 289 3.14 -1.44 44.11
CA GLY A 289 3.18 -2.20 45.35
C GLY A 289 3.09 -1.31 46.59
N ARG A 290 3.87 -0.23 46.65
CA ARG A 290 3.80 0.73 47.77
C ARG A 290 2.43 1.40 47.88
N ALA A 291 1.83 1.77 46.75
CA ALA A 291 0.53 2.46 46.73
C ALA A 291 -0.63 1.56 47.16
N LEU A 292 -0.55 0.25 46.89
CA LEU A 292 -1.59 -0.75 47.20
C LEU A 292 -1.31 -1.55 48.49
N GLY A 293 -0.18 -1.31 49.17
CA GLY A 293 0.25 -2.11 50.32
C GLY A 293 0.68 -3.55 49.96
N TRP A 294 1.11 -3.78 48.72
CA TRP A 294 1.48 -5.08 48.17
C TRP A 294 2.99 -5.22 47.96
N SER A 295 3.49 -6.47 47.97
CA SER A 295 4.85 -6.77 47.49
C SER A 295 4.91 -6.77 45.96
N GLU A 296 6.09 -6.50 45.37
CA GLU A 296 6.30 -6.51 43.90
C GLU A 296 5.83 -7.84 43.27
N ARG A 297 6.07 -8.97 43.94
CA ARG A 297 5.62 -10.31 43.50
C ARG A 297 4.09 -10.43 43.48
N THR A 298 3.40 -9.76 44.40
CA THR A 298 1.93 -9.75 44.45
C THR A 298 1.38 -8.91 43.29
N VAL A 299 1.96 -7.74 43.03
CA VAL A 299 1.63 -6.90 41.87
C VAL A 299 1.77 -7.67 40.56
N GLN A 300 2.90 -8.34 40.33
CA GLN A 300 3.12 -9.16 39.13
C GLN A 300 2.11 -10.31 38.99
N ARG A 301 1.71 -10.93 40.10
CA ARG A 301 0.68 -11.98 40.10
C ARG A 301 -0.68 -11.43 39.68
N HIS A 302 -1.06 -10.26 40.18
CA HIS A 302 -2.31 -9.60 39.80
C HIS A 302 -2.30 -9.16 38.34
N ILE A 303 -1.20 -8.55 37.86
CA ILE A 303 -1.00 -8.22 36.43
C ILE A 303 -1.16 -9.47 35.56
N THR A 304 -0.45 -10.56 35.90
CA THR A 304 -0.52 -11.82 35.14
C THR A 304 -1.94 -12.39 35.11
N ARG A 305 -2.67 -12.31 36.23
CA ARG A 305 -4.06 -12.76 36.32
C ARG A 305 -4.98 -11.92 35.45
N LEU A 306 -4.86 -10.59 35.51
CA LEU A 306 -5.65 -9.66 34.71
C LEU A 306 -5.33 -9.83 33.21
N MET A 307 -4.06 -10.00 32.86
CA MET A 307 -3.61 -10.30 31.51
C MET A 307 -4.25 -11.59 30.96
N ARG A 308 -4.25 -12.67 31.75
CA ARG A 308 -4.94 -13.92 31.36
C ARG A 308 -6.46 -13.75 31.28
N ARG A 309 -7.07 -13.01 32.23
CA ARG A 309 -8.52 -12.77 32.28
C ARG A 309 -9.01 -11.96 31.09
N PHE A 310 -8.19 -11.02 30.59
CA PHE A 310 -8.57 -10.08 29.52
C PHE A 310 -7.86 -10.35 28.19
N GLY A 311 -7.16 -11.48 28.06
CA GLY A 311 -6.47 -11.87 26.83
C GLY A 311 -5.28 -10.97 26.45
N ALA A 312 -4.80 -10.14 27.37
CA ALA A 312 -3.64 -9.29 27.14
C ALA A 312 -2.33 -10.08 27.31
N GLN A 313 -1.41 -9.93 26.37
CA GLN A 313 -0.10 -10.59 26.35
C GLN A 313 1.01 -9.70 26.91
N THR A 314 0.76 -8.40 27.07
CA THR A 314 1.67 -7.47 27.74
C THR A 314 0.91 -6.61 28.75
N ARG A 315 1.63 -6.08 29.75
CA ARG A 315 1.06 -5.13 30.73
C ARG A 315 0.47 -3.89 30.05
N PHE A 316 1.05 -3.51 28.91
CA PHE A 316 0.60 -2.41 28.08
C PHE A 316 -0.75 -2.71 27.40
N GLN A 317 -0.89 -3.90 26.81
CA GLN A 317 -2.18 -4.35 26.27
C GLN A 317 -3.26 -4.41 27.35
N LEU A 318 -2.88 -4.79 28.57
CA LEU A 318 -3.81 -4.81 29.70
C LEU A 318 -4.29 -3.40 30.08
N ALA A 319 -3.38 -2.41 30.12
CA ALA A 319 -3.72 -1.02 30.42
C ALA A 319 -4.62 -0.40 29.35
N MET A 320 -4.30 -0.59 28.05
CA MET A 320 -5.15 -0.10 26.96
C MET A 320 -6.56 -0.70 27.01
N GLU A 321 -6.67 -2.01 27.34
CA GLU A 321 -7.96 -2.68 27.43
C GLU A 321 -8.81 -2.14 28.59
N ALA A 322 -8.19 -1.73 29.69
CA ALA A 322 -8.88 -1.13 30.81
C ALA A 322 -9.44 0.27 30.50
N THR A 323 -8.65 1.13 29.84
CA THR A 323 -9.11 2.45 29.38
C THR A 323 -10.22 2.34 28.34
N ARG A 324 -10.07 1.42 27.37
CA ARG A 324 -11.07 1.20 26.31
C ARG A 324 -12.43 0.74 26.84
N ARG A 325 -12.45 0.02 27.96
CA ARG A 325 -13.68 -0.46 28.62
C ARG A 325 -14.26 0.54 29.62
N GLY A 326 -13.61 1.70 29.82
CA GLY A 326 -14.06 2.73 30.75
C GLY A 326 -13.93 2.33 32.23
N TRP A 327 -12.99 1.42 32.53
CA TRP A 327 -12.69 1.02 33.91
C TRP A 327 -11.80 2.01 34.64
N ILE A 328 -11.03 2.78 33.86
CA ILE A 328 -10.11 3.83 34.29
C ILE A 328 -10.13 4.96 33.28
#